data_AF-A0A7R9JLG4-F1
#
_entry.id   AF-A0A7R9JLG4-F1
#
_cell.length_a   1.000
_cell.length_b   1.000
_cell.length_c   1.000
_cell.angle_alpha   90.00
_cell.angle_beta   90.00
_cell.angle_gamma   90.00
#
_symmetry.space_group_name_H-M   'P 1'
#
loop_
_entity.id
_entity.type
_entity.pdbx_description
1 polymer ?
#
loop_
_entity_poly.entity_id
_entity_poly.type
_entity_poly.pdbx_seq_one_letter_code
_entity_poly.pdbx_strand_id
1 'polypeptide(L)'
;SLVLKKLGQPVMTNLYYNTVKMLLERVSSVMIDHESLKILVGYVEDCLKGGNLVEEVGLHPNSAGERGLKLLMVCSTLSLLFFFP
;
A
#
# COMPACT_ATOMS: atom_id res chain seq x y z
N SER A 1 11.62 -0.79 13.18
CA SER A 1 11.09 -1.94 13.94
C SER A 1 11.92 -2.20 15.20
N LEU A 2 11.27 -2.31 16.37
CA LEU A 2 11.93 -2.68 17.64
C LEU A 2 12.60 -4.07 17.58
N VAL A 3 12.09 -4.94 16.70
CA VAL A 3 12.60 -6.31 16.50
C VAL A 3 14.02 -6.27 15.94
N LEU A 4 14.29 -5.44 14.92
CA LEU A 4 15.64 -5.32 14.33
C LEU A 4 16.66 -4.74 15.31
N LYS A 5 16.25 -3.80 16.17
CA LYS A 5 17.13 -3.23 17.21
C LYS A 5 17.56 -4.26 18.26
N LYS A 6 16.73 -5.28 18.53
CA LYS A 6 17.06 -6.38 19.45
C LYS A 6 17.98 -7.44 18.82
N LEU A 7 18.13 -7.46 17.50
CA LEU A 7 18.97 -8.43 16.76
C LEU A 7 20.43 -7.98 16.57
N GLY A 8 20.78 -6.81 17.09
CA GLY A 8 22.14 -6.27 17.01
C GLY A 8 22.35 -5.29 15.84
N GLN A 9 23.61 -4.95 15.59
CA GLN A 9 23.97 -3.99 14.55
C GLN A 9 23.75 -4.58 13.14
N PRO A 10 23.33 -3.76 12.16
CA PRO A 10 23.20 -4.18 10.77
C PRO A 10 24.58 -4.46 10.16
N VAL A 11 25.07 -5.68 10.34
CA VAL A 11 26.32 -6.16 9.75
C VAL A 11 25.97 -7.16 8.65
N MET A 12 26.59 -7.03 7.47
CA MET A 12 26.28 -7.84 6.29
C MET A 12 26.48 -9.36 6.53
N THR A 13 27.33 -9.73 7.48
CA THR A 13 27.60 -11.12 7.89
C THR A 13 26.56 -11.70 8.86
N ASN A 14 25.68 -10.88 9.44
CA ASN A 14 24.63 -11.34 10.34
C ASN A 14 23.45 -11.89 9.53
N LEU A 15 23.53 -13.18 9.16
CA LEU A 15 22.51 -13.88 8.40
C LEU A 15 21.13 -13.80 9.08
N TYR A 16 21.08 -13.81 10.42
CA TYR A 16 19.83 -13.73 11.19
C TYR A 16 19.18 -12.35 11.07
N TYR A 17 19.97 -11.27 11.20
CA TYR A 17 19.49 -9.91 10.98
C TYR A 17 18.93 -9.74 9.56
N ASN A 18 19.68 -10.21 8.55
CA ASN A 18 19.27 -10.08 7.16
C ASN A 18 18.01 -10.90 6.85
N THR A 19 17.90 -12.11 7.39
CA THR A 19 16.72 -12.96 7.20
C THR A 19 15.49 -12.37 7.86
N VAL A 20 15.59 -11.96 9.12
CA VAL A 20 14.46 -11.35 9.84
C VAL A 20 14.08 -9.99 9.22
N LYS A 21 15.06 -9.22 8.75
CA LYS A 21 14.81 -7.98 7.99
C LYS A 21 14.03 -8.27 6.70
N MET A 22 14.47 -9.23 5.89
CA MET A 22 13.75 -9.61 4.66
C MET A 22 12.33 -10.10 4.95
N LEU A 23 12.13 -10.89 6.00
CA LEU A 23 10.80 -11.35 6.41
C LEU A 23 9.94 -10.18 6.89
N LEU A 24 10.48 -9.27 7.71
CA LEU A 24 9.75 -8.09 8.17
C LEU A 24 9.37 -7.15 7.02
N GLU A 25 10.25 -6.96 6.03
CA GLU A 25 9.95 -6.14 4.84
C GLU A 25 8.84 -6.76 3.97
N ARG A 26 8.66 -8.09 4.02
CA ARG A 26 7.62 -8.81 3.28
C ARG A 26 6.29 -8.93 4.02
N VAL A 27 6.33 -9.04 5.35
CA VAL A 27 5.14 -9.23 6.19
C VAL A 27 4.59 -7.90 6.72
N SER A 28 5.43 -6.88 6.87
CA SER A 28 4.97 -5.54 7.18
C SER A 28 4.08 -5.05 6.03
N SER A 29 2.80 -4.82 6.31
CA SER A 29 1.86 -4.21 5.36
C SER A 29 2.23 -2.74 5.11
N VAL A 30 3.35 -2.50 4.42
CA VAL A 30 3.83 -1.14 4.13
C VAL A 30 3.03 -0.49 2.99
N MET A 31 2.42 -1.28 2.10
CA MET A 31 1.73 -0.75 0.91
C MET A 31 0.21 -0.58 1.06
N ILE A 32 -0.44 -1.24 2.01
CA ILE A 32 -1.90 -1.16 2.21
C ILE A 32 -2.15 -0.89 3.69
N ASP A 33 -2.10 0.38 4.07
CA ASP A 33 -2.62 0.85 5.35
C ASP A 33 -3.96 1.58 5.16
N HIS A 34 -4.64 1.86 6.27
CA HIS A 34 -5.96 2.47 6.28
C HIS A 34 -5.96 3.91 5.74
N GLU A 35 -4.86 4.64 5.93
CA GLU A 35 -4.74 6.03 5.44
C GLU A 35 -4.55 6.05 3.92
N SER A 36 -3.71 5.18 3.40
CA SER A 36 -3.48 4.96 1.97
C SER A 36 -4.75 4.52 1.25
N LEU A 37 -5.58 3.68 1.88
CA LEU A 37 -6.88 3.29 1.33
C LEU A 37 -7.85 4.48 1.24
N LYS A 38 -7.90 5.34 2.25
CA LYS A 38 -8.72 6.57 2.21
C LYS A 38 -8.29 7.51 1.09
N ILE A 39 -6.97 7.70 0.93
CA ILE A 39 -6.40 8.53 -0.14
C ILE A 39 -6.78 7.94 -1.51
N LEU A 40 -6.65 6.62 -1.68
CA LEU A 40 -7.02 5.93 -2.92
C LEU A 40 -8.51 6.10 -3.25
N VAL A 41 -9.40 6.00 -2.26
CA VAL A 41 -10.84 6.23 -2.46
C VAL A 41 -11.09 7.67 -2.92
N GLY A 42 -10.43 8.66 -2.30
CA GLY A 42 -10.52 10.06 -2.72
C GLY A 42 -10.09 10.27 -4.18
N TYR A 43 -8.97 9.65 -4.59
CA TYR A 43 -8.53 9.70 -5.99
C TYR A 43 -9.52 9.07 -6.95
N VAL A 44 -10.12 7.94 -6.61
CA VAL A 44 -11.14 7.30 -7.44
C VAL A 44 -12.39 8.17 -7.55
N GLU A 45 -12.83 8.78 -6.44
CA GLU A 45 -13.98 9.67 -6.42
C GLU A 45 -13.76 10.91 -7.29
N ASP A 46 -12.58 11.53 -7.21
CA ASP A 46 -12.23 12.68 -8.05
C ASP A 46 -12.11 12.30 -9.53
N CYS A 47 -11.62 11.10 -9.85
CA CYS A 47 -11.64 10.58 -11.22
C CYS A 47 -13.07 10.43 -11.76
N LEU A 48 -14.01 9.93 -10.94
CA LEU A 48 -15.41 9.72 -11.33
C LEU A 48 -16.19 11.03 -11.47
N LYS A 49 -15.84 12.06 -10.69
CA LYS A 49 -16.43 13.40 -10.78
C LYS A 49 -15.86 14.25 -11.92
N GLY A 50 -14.85 13.75 -12.64
CA GLY A 50 -14.21 14.47 -13.74
C GLY A 50 -13.21 15.54 -13.27
N GLY A 51 -12.55 15.31 -12.13
CA GLY A 51 -11.50 16.19 -11.62
C GLY A 51 -10.18 16.10 -12.40
N ASN A 52 -9.30 17.09 -12.21
CA ASN A 52 -8.03 17.23 -12.93
C ASN A 52 -6.91 16.32 -12.43
N LEU A 53 -7.11 15.60 -11.31
CA LEU A 53 -6.09 14.73 -10.73
C LEU A 53 -5.57 13.67 -11.71
N VAL A 54 -6.41 13.21 -12.63
CA VAL A 54 -5.97 12.24 -13.65
C VAL A 54 -4.88 12.83 -14.55
N GLU A 55 -4.99 14.11 -14.91
CA GLU A 55 -4.00 14.82 -15.72
C GLU A 55 -2.72 15.11 -14.92
N GLU A 56 -2.85 15.49 -13.65
CA GLU A 56 -1.70 15.73 -12.76
C GLU A 56 -0.85 14.48 -12.51
N VAL A 57 -1.48 13.31 -12.44
CA VAL A 57 -0.81 12.02 -12.24
C VAL A 57 -0.37 11.40 -13.59
N GLY A 58 -0.78 11.97 -14.72
CA GLY A 58 -0.45 11.46 -16.06
C GLY A 58 -1.14 10.14 -16.41
N LEU A 59 -2.31 9.87 -15.84
CA LEU A 59 -3.11 8.68 -16.11
C LEU A 59 -4.12 8.94 -17.23
N HIS A 60 -4.61 7.86 -17.86
CA HIS A 60 -5.61 8.00 -18.91
C HIS A 60 -7.01 8.20 -18.30
N PRO A 61 -7.71 9.33 -18.55
CA PRO A 61 -8.93 9.75 -17.85
C PRO A 61 -10.05 8.72 -17.91
N ASN A 62 -10.23 8.09 -19.08
CA ASN A 62 -11.30 7.10 -19.27
C ASN A 62 -11.03 5.74 -18.61
N SER A 63 -9.83 5.50 -18.06
CA SER A 63 -9.46 4.20 -17.50
C SER A 63 -9.02 4.26 -16.03
N ALA A 64 -8.65 5.44 -15.53
CA ALA A 64 -8.13 5.62 -14.18
C ALA A 64 -9.17 5.23 -13.11
N GLY A 65 -10.42 5.68 -13.26
CA GLY A 65 -11.50 5.36 -12.34
C GLY A 65 -11.82 3.85 -12.28
N GLU A 66 -11.95 3.20 -13.44
CA GLU A 66 -12.23 1.75 -13.50
C GLU A 66 -11.08 0.92 -12.91
N ARG A 67 -9.83 1.29 -13.21
CA ARG A 67 -8.64 0.62 -12.66
C ARG A 67 -8.52 0.81 -11.15
N GLY A 68 -8.84 2.01 -10.65
CA GLY A 68 -8.85 2.30 -9.21
C GLY A 68 -9.93 1.53 -8.47
N LEU A 69 -11.14 1.44 -9.03
CA LEU A 69 -12.22 0.58 -8.51
C LEU A 69 -11.82 -0.90 -8.45
N LYS A 70 -11.18 -1.42 -9.51
CA LYS A 70 -10.64 -2.79 -9.53
C LYS A 70 -9.58 -2.99 -8.44
N LEU A 71 -8.70 -2.02 -8.22
CA LEU A 71 -7.68 -2.07 -7.17
C LEU A 71 -8.32 -2.09 -5.76
N LEU A 72 -9.33 -1.26 -5.53
CA LEU A 72 -10.10 -1.24 -4.28
C LEU A 72 -10.81 -2.58 -4.03
N MET A 73 -11.36 -3.20 -5.07
CA MET A 73 -11.98 -4.53 -4.97
C MET A 73 -10.96 -5.61 -4.59
N VAL A 74 -9.75 -5.59 -5.17
CA VAL A 74 -8.67 -6.51 -4.80
C VAL A 74 -8.20 -6.27 -3.36
N CYS A 75 -8.11 -5.02 -2.92
CA CYS A 75 -7.74 -4.71 -1.54
C CYS A 75 -8.81 -5.18 -0.55
N SER A 76 -10.10 -5.06 -0.89
CA SER A 76 -11.22 -5.55 -0.08
C SER A 76 -11.22 -7.07 0.07
N THR A 77 -10.84 -7.82 -0.97
CA THR A 77 -10.80 -9.30 -0.89
C THR A 77 -9.56 -9.83 -0.17
N LEU A 78 -8.42 -9.15 -0.30
CA LEU A 78 -7.17 -9.53 0.37
C LEU A 78 -7.15 -9.20 1.86
N SER A 79 -7.88 -8.15 2.27
CA SER A 79 -7.79 -7.60 3.62
C SER A 79 -9.16 -7.19 4.15
N LEU A 80 -10.01 -8.20 4.40
CA LEU A 80 -11.30 -8.02 5.09
C LEU A 80 -11.15 -7.36 6.47
N LEU A 81 -10.00 -7.54 7.13
CA LEU A 81 -9.70 -7.03 8.46
C LEU A 81 -9.36 -5.51 8.50
N PHE A 82 -9.05 -4.88 7.37
CA PHE A 82 -8.80 -3.43 7.30
C PHE A 82 -10.03 -2.62 6.87
N PHE A 83 -11.00 -3.26 6.21
CA PHE A 83 -12.16 -2.58 5.65
C PHE A 83 -13.36 -2.53 6.60
N PHE A 84 -13.43 -3.43 7.59
CA PHE A 84 -14.40 -3.37 8.68
C PHE A 84 -13.71 -2.94 9.98
N PRO A 85 -14.20 -1.89 10.66
CA PRO A 85 -13.70 -1.45 11.96
C PRO A 85 -14.04 -2.42 13.11
#